data_AF-A0A4D4KD85-F1
#
_entry.id   AF-A0A4D4KD85-F1
#
_cell.length_a   1.000
_cell.length_b   1.000
_cell.length_c   1.000
_cell.angle_alpha   90.00
_cell.angle_beta   90.00
_cell.angle_gamma   90.00
#
_symmetry.space_group_name_H-M   'P 1'
#
loop_
_entity.id
_entity.type
_entity.pdbx_description
1 polymer ?
#
loop_
_entity_poly.entity_id
_entity_poly.type
_entity_poly.pdbx_seq_one_letter_code
_entity_poly.pdbx_strand_id
1 'polypeptide(L)'
;MSGFVEKPEPVEVPGLQHLHTGKVRDLYRNERGELVMVASDRISAYDWVLPTEIPEKGKILTQLSLWWFDLLADLVPNHVLSSELPPAPPPTGKAAPWCAGRCGWSRSNAWHVAI
;
A
#
# COMPACT_ATOMS: atom_id res chain seq x y z
N MET A 1 2.01 9.08 22.89
CA MET A 1 2.67 8.07 22.03
C MET A 1 1.66 7.68 20.96
N SER A 2 1.95 8.01 19.70
CA SER A 2 1.19 7.55 18.53
C SER A 2 1.33 6.02 18.45
N GLY A 3 0.23 5.27 18.28
CA GLY A 3 0.26 3.83 18.48
C GLY A 3 -0.79 3.02 17.72
N PHE A 4 -0.59 1.71 17.74
CA PHE A 4 -1.59 0.71 17.37
C PHE A 4 -2.28 0.22 18.64
N VAL A 5 -3.59 -0.05 18.59
CA VAL A 5 -4.24 -0.84 19.64
C VAL A 5 -3.68 -2.26 19.62
N GLU A 6 -3.59 -2.84 18.43
CA GLU A 6 -2.89 -4.09 18.14
C GLU A 6 -2.17 -3.93 16.79
N LYS A 7 -0.87 -4.23 16.74
CA LYS A 7 -0.11 -4.10 15.50
C LYS A 7 -0.41 -5.31 14.61
N PRO A 8 -0.91 -5.12 13.38
CA PRO A 8 -1.22 -6.24 12.52
C PRO A 8 0.06 -6.96 12.09
N GLU A 9 -0.04 -8.28 11.95
CA GLU A 9 0.99 -9.05 11.27
C GLU A 9 0.94 -8.75 9.76
N PRO A 10 2.08 -8.44 9.12
CA PRO A 10 2.12 -8.18 7.70
C PRO A 10 1.82 -9.46 6.92
N VAL A 11 1.21 -9.31 5.75
CA VAL A 11 0.99 -10.45 4.85
C VAL A 11 2.33 -10.83 4.22
N GLU A 12 2.70 -12.11 4.35
CA GLU A 12 3.88 -12.68 3.71
C GLU A 12 3.59 -13.00 2.25
N VAL A 13 4.38 -12.39 1.34
CA VAL A 13 4.17 -12.52 -0.11
C VAL A 13 5.45 -12.99 -0.78
N PRO A 14 5.44 -14.15 -1.45
CA PRO A 14 6.61 -14.65 -2.16
C PRO A 14 7.15 -13.62 -3.16
N GLY A 15 8.47 -13.39 -3.13
CA GLY A 15 9.14 -12.41 -4.00
C GLY A 15 9.04 -10.96 -3.53
N LEU A 16 8.39 -10.69 -2.40
CA LEU A 16 8.32 -9.36 -1.78
C LEU A 16 8.85 -9.40 -0.35
N GLN A 17 9.83 -8.54 -0.05
CA GLN A 17 10.31 -8.30 1.30
C GLN A 17 9.41 -7.25 1.97
N HIS A 18 8.79 -7.59 3.11
CA HIS A 18 8.13 -6.58 3.95
C HIS A 18 9.18 -5.62 4.54
N LEU A 19 8.93 -4.32 4.39
CA LEU A 19 9.81 -3.28 4.93
C LEU A 19 9.21 -2.58 6.14
N HIS A 20 7.92 -2.24 6.06
CA HIS A 20 7.29 -1.40 7.06
C HIS A 20 5.76 -1.56 7.09
N THR A 21 5.21 -1.55 8.29
CA THR A 21 3.76 -1.43 8.54
C THR A 21 3.49 -0.10 9.20
N GLY A 22 2.89 0.80 8.43
CA GLY A 22 2.38 2.08 8.91
C GLY A 22 0.94 1.97 9.41
N LYS A 23 0.38 3.09 9.86
CA LYS A 23 -0.99 3.15 10.40
C LYS A 23 -2.01 2.61 9.39
N VAL A 24 -1.91 3.04 8.13
CA VAL A 24 -2.92 2.76 7.08
C VAL A 24 -2.34 2.16 5.80
N ARG A 25 -1.02 1.92 5.74
CA ARG A 25 -0.35 1.31 4.59
C ARG A 25 0.75 0.36 5.02
N ASP A 26 0.95 -0.67 4.22
CA ASP A 26 2.07 -1.59 4.31
C ASP A 26 2.99 -1.41 3.11
N LEU A 27 4.30 -1.53 3.34
CA LEU A 27 5.34 -1.29 2.34
C LEU A 27 6.20 -2.53 2.13
N TYR A 28 6.36 -2.90 0.88
CA TYR A 28 7.15 -4.05 0.44
C TYR A 28 8.15 -3.65 -0.64
N ARG A 29 9.17 -4.48 -0.83
CA ARG A 29 10.20 -4.32 -1.86
C ARG A 29 10.34 -5.60 -2.68
N ASN A 30 10.41 -5.47 -3.99
CA ASN A 30 10.76 -6.60 -4.88
C ASN A 30 12.28 -6.72 -5.07
N GLU A 31 12.72 -7.79 -5.75
CA GLU A 31 14.14 -8.02 -6.05
C GLU A 31 14.79 -6.93 -6.91
N ARG A 32 13.99 -6.21 -7.71
CA ARG A 32 14.44 -5.07 -8.52
C ARG A 32 14.59 -3.77 -7.72
N GLY A 33 14.30 -3.81 -6.42
CA GLY A 33 14.34 -2.65 -5.53
C GLY A 33 13.16 -1.69 -5.70
N GLU A 34 12.17 -2.03 -6.51
CA GLU A 34 10.89 -1.30 -6.63
C GLU A 34 10.04 -1.56 -5.40
N LEU A 35 9.15 -0.62 -5.12
CA LEU A 35 8.37 -0.63 -3.90
C LEU A 35 6.90 -0.81 -4.20
N VAL A 36 6.26 -1.64 -3.39
CA VAL A 36 4.83 -1.93 -3.44
C VAL A 36 4.21 -1.34 -2.20
N MET A 37 3.32 -0.38 -2.43
CA MET A 37 2.53 0.22 -1.37
C MET A 37 1.15 -0.41 -1.37
N VAL A 38 0.73 -0.94 -0.21
CA VAL A 38 -0.57 -1.59 -0.05
C VAL A 38 -1.42 -0.79 0.92
N ALA A 39 -2.53 -0.23 0.44
CA ALA A 39 -3.47 0.50 1.28
C ALA A 39 -4.39 -0.45 2.05
N SER A 40 -4.39 -0.36 3.38
CA SER A 40 -5.25 -1.16 4.25
C SER A 40 -6.60 -0.51 4.49
N ASP A 41 -7.51 -1.26 5.10
CA ASP A 41 -8.82 -0.77 5.58
C ASP A 41 -8.75 -0.17 6.99
N ARG A 42 -7.56 -0.20 7.61
CA ARG A 42 -7.30 0.46 8.89
C ARG A 42 -7.50 1.97 8.77
N ILE A 43 -8.01 2.56 9.83
CA ILE A 43 -8.19 4.00 9.97
C ILE A 43 -7.57 4.46 11.28
N SER A 44 -7.01 5.67 11.30
CA SER A 44 -6.49 6.28 12.51
C SER A 44 -7.20 7.59 12.83
N ALA A 45 -7.47 7.82 14.11
CA ALA A 45 -7.97 9.07 14.65
C ALA A 45 -7.19 9.42 15.93
N TYR A 46 -6.90 10.70 16.14
CA TYR A 46 -6.15 11.18 17.32
C TYR A 46 -4.82 10.42 17.55
N ASP A 47 -4.09 10.13 16.47
CA ASP A 47 -2.84 9.36 16.47
C ASP A 47 -2.94 7.88 16.88
N TRP A 48 -4.14 7.31 16.96
CA TRP A 48 -4.39 5.90 17.25
C TRP A 48 -5.05 5.18 16.08
N VAL A 49 -4.56 3.97 15.75
CA VAL A 49 -5.25 3.07 14.82
C VAL A 49 -6.45 2.44 15.53
N LEU A 50 -7.64 2.61 14.97
CA LEU A 50 -8.87 2.08 15.54
C LEU A 50 -8.94 0.55 15.33
N PRO A 51 -9.57 -0.19 16.26
CA PRO A 51 -9.74 -1.64 16.12
C PRO A 51 -10.74 -2.01 15.02
N THR A 52 -11.64 -1.09 14.66
CA THR A 52 -12.64 -1.27 13.60
C THR A 52 -12.09 -0.77 12.27
N GLU A 53 -12.06 -1.64 11.27
CA GLU A 53 -11.70 -1.30 9.90
C GLU A 53 -12.88 -0.72 9.12
N ILE A 54 -12.60 0.04 8.06
CA ILE A 54 -13.61 0.49 7.09
C ILE A 54 -13.47 -0.35 5.83
N PRO A 55 -14.39 -1.31 5.57
CA PRO A 55 -14.27 -2.22 4.44
C PRO A 55 -14.08 -1.46 3.12
N GLU A 56 -13.14 -1.94 2.32
CA GLU A 56 -12.85 -1.46 0.96
C GLU A 56 -12.27 -0.03 0.87
N LYS A 57 -12.05 0.64 2.00
CA LYS A 57 -11.40 1.96 2.07
C LYS A 57 -10.08 1.99 1.32
N GLY A 58 -9.22 0.99 1.54
CA GLY A 58 -7.91 0.92 0.90
C GLY A 58 -8.01 0.88 -0.62
N LYS A 59 -9.00 0.16 -1.17
CA LYS A 59 -9.23 0.12 -2.63
C LYS A 59 -9.63 1.49 -3.17
N ILE A 60 -10.62 2.11 -2.55
CA ILE A 60 -11.15 3.41 -2.99
C ILE A 60 -10.04 4.46 -2.97
N LEU A 61 -9.25 4.53 -1.90
CA LEU A 61 -8.18 5.52 -1.77
C LEU A 61 -7.03 5.28 -2.75
N THR A 62 -6.70 4.03 -3.07
CA THR A 62 -5.72 3.71 -4.10
C THR A 62 -6.22 4.16 -5.47
N GLN A 63 -7.46 3.83 -5.85
CA GLN A 63 -8.03 4.26 -7.13
C GLN A 63 -8.12 5.79 -7.25
N LEU A 64 -8.53 6.47 -6.18
CA LEU A 64 -8.57 7.94 -6.15
C LEU A 64 -7.18 8.55 -6.35
N SER A 65 -6.15 7.97 -5.73
CA SER A 65 -4.76 8.41 -5.91
C SER A 65 -4.29 8.21 -7.35
N LEU A 66 -4.56 7.05 -7.95
CA LEU A 66 -4.22 6.76 -9.34
C LEU A 66 -4.90 7.73 -10.31
N TRP A 67 -6.18 8.05 -10.07
CA TRP A 67 -6.90 9.06 -10.86
C TRP A 67 -6.23 10.45 -10.77
N TRP A 68 -5.81 10.88 -9.58
CA TRP A 68 -5.08 12.14 -9.42
C TRP A 68 -3.72 12.12 -10.12
N PHE A 69 -2.99 11.01 -10.06
CA PHE A 69 -1.69 10.89 -10.73
C PHE A 69 -1.82 10.94 -12.25
N ASP A 70 -2.88 10.35 -12.81
CA ASP A 70 -3.21 10.43 -14.23
C ASP A 70 -3.59 11.87 -14.62
N LEU A 71 -4.50 12.50 -13.86
CA LEU A 71 -4.95 13.87 -14.13
C LEU A 71 -3.82 14.90 -14.12
N LEU A 72 -2.78 14.68 -13.30
CA LEU A 72 -1.65 15.60 -13.14
C LEU A 72 -0.39 15.19 -13.91
N ALA A 73 -0.45 14.11 -14.71
CA ALA A 73 0.71 13.53 -15.38
C ALA A 73 1.44 14.52 -16.30
N ASP A 74 0.69 15.39 -16.97
CA ASP A 74 1.23 16.40 -17.88
C ASP A 74 1.81 17.64 -17.16
N LEU A 75 1.52 17.80 -15.87
CA LEU A 75 1.94 18.95 -15.08
C LEU A 75 3.19 18.65 -14.24
N VAL A 76 3.24 17.48 -13.60
CA VAL A 76 4.33 17.11 -12.69
C VAL A 76 4.63 15.61 -12.75
N PRO A 77 5.92 15.21 -12.81
CA PRO A 77 6.29 13.80 -12.71
C PRO A 77 5.81 13.19 -11.39
N ASN A 78 5.25 11.98 -11.45
CA ASN A 78 4.87 11.22 -10.28
C ASN A 78 5.68 9.91 -10.17
N HIS A 79 5.50 9.22 -9.06
CA HIS A 79 6.30 8.06 -8.72
C HIS A 79 5.70 6.72 -9.15
N VAL A 80 4.47 6.72 -9.67
CA VAL A 80 3.74 5.51 -10.01
C VAL A 80 4.40 4.83 -11.20
N LEU A 81 4.72 3.55 -11.04
CA LEU A 81 5.24 2.69 -12.11
C LEU A 81 4.13 1.87 -12.77
N SER A 82 3.22 1.35 -11.97
CA SER A 82 2.10 0.50 -12.37
C SER A 82 1.11 0.39 -11.21
N SER A 83 -0.13 0.03 -11.52
CA SER A 83 -1.15 -0.39 -10.55
C SER A 83 -1.50 -1.88 -10.69
N GLU A 84 -0.84 -2.59 -11.61
CA GLU A 84 -1.11 -3.99 -11.88
C GLU A 84 -0.34 -4.89 -10.92
N LEU A 85 -0.94 -6.04 -10.63
CA LEU A 85 -0.27 -7.10 -9.88
C LEU A 85 0.74 -7.79 -10.80
N PRO A 86 2.02 -7.91 -10.41
CA PRO A 86 2.98 -8.70 -11.16
C PRO A 86 2.51 -10.16 -11.15
N PRO A 87 2.87 -10.93 -12.19
CA PRO A 87 2.66 -12.37 -12.18
C PRO A 87 3.52 -12.99 -11.08
N ALA A 88 2.95 -13.15 -9.89
CA ALA A 88 3.54 -13.82 -8.75
C ALA A 88 2.60 -14.94 -8.29
N PRO A 89 3.13 -16.05 -7.74
CA PRO A 89 2.30 -17.06 -7.10
C PRO A 89 1.45 -16.40 -6.00
N PRO A 90 0.22 -16.88 -5.77
CA PRO A 90 -0.65 -16.28 -4.76
C PRO A 90 0.05 -16.31 -3.40
N PRO A 91 -0.13 -15.26 -2.57
CA PRO A 91 0.41 -15.25 -1.22
C PRO A 91 -0.11 -16.47 -0.45
N THR A 92 0.74 -17.07 0.38
CA THR A 92 0.35 -18.22 1.20
C THR A 92 -0.53 -17.76 2.36
N GLY A 93 -1.75 -18.32 2.48
CA GLY A 93 -2.73 -18.01 3.53
C GLY A 93 -4.06 -17.43 3.00
N LYS A 94 -4.90 -16.86 3.89
CA LYS A 94 -6.25 -16.32 3.58
C LYS A 94 -6.26 -15.03 2.72
N ALA A 95 -5.15 -14.66 2.08
CA ALA A 95 -4.96 -13.32 1.55
C ALA A 95 -4.89 -13.27 0.01
N ALA A 96 -5.75 -14.03 -0.69
CA ALA A 96 -6.01 -13.78 -2.11
C ALA A 96 -7.41 -13.14 -2.25
N PRO A 97 -7.53 -11.92 -2.80
CA PRO A 97 -6.48 -11.07 -3.37
C PRO A 97 -6.11 -9.92 -2.42
N TRP A 98 -5.05 -10.10 -1.64
CA TRP A 98 -4.44 -9.10 -0.75
C TRP A 98 -4.21 -7.73 -1.43
N CYS A 99 -3.94 -7.74 -2.74
CA CYS A 99 -3.67 -6.55 -3.53
C CYS A 99 -4.80 -6.08 -4.47
N ALA A 100 -5.97 -6.74 -4.54
CA ALA A 100 -7.00 -6.39 -5.54
C ALA A 100 -7.46 -4.93 -5.41
N GLY A 101 -6.96 -4.06 -6.28
CA GLY A 101 -7.26 -2.62 -6.29
C GLY A 101 -6.63 -1.81 -5.15
N ARG A 102 -5.82 -2.43 -4.28
CA ARG A 102 -5.23 -1.79 -3.08
C ARG A 102 -3.78 -1.37 -3.27
N CYS A 103 -3.13 -1.84 -4.34
CA CYS A 103 -1.69 -1.74 -4.52
C CYS A 103 -1.30 -0.71 -5.58
N GLY A 104 -0.24 0.05 -5.30
CA GLY A 104 0.43 0.95 -6.24
C GLY A 104 1.94 0.76 -6.19
N TRP A 105 2.59 0.76 -7.36
CA TRP A 105 4.03 0.55 -7.50
C TRP A 105 4.78 1.87 -7.60
N SER A 106 5.95 1.94 -6.96
CA SER A 106 6.78 3.14 -6.94
C SER A 106 8.26 2.85 -7.12
N ARG A 107 9.01 3.78 -7.73
CA ARG A 107 10.49 3.77 -7.66
C ARG A 107 10.97 4.04 -6.24
N SER A 108 12.14 3.51 -5.90
CA SER A 108 12.76 3.58 -4.56
C SER A 108 13.14 4.98 -4.08
N ASN A 109 13.34 5.96 -4.97
CA ASN A 109 13.75 7.32 -4.59
C ASN A 109 12.60 8.32 -4.37
N ALA A 110 11.34 7.86 -4.43
CA ALA A 110 10.17 8.75 -4.44
C ALA A 110 9.56 9.08 -3.05
N TRP A 111 10.16 8.62 -1.96
CA TRP A 111 9.52 8.60 -0.63
C TRP A 111 9.42 9.93 0.09
N HIS A 112 10.02 11.00 -0.45
CA HIS A 112 9.94 12.31 0.20
C HIS A 112 8.57 13.00 0.03
N VAL A 113 7.61 12.40 -0.72
CA VAL A 113 6.33 13.05 -1.06
C VAL A 113 5.08 12.20 -0.73
N ALA A 114 5.23 10.97 -0.23
CA ALA A 114 4.07 10.12 0.08
C ALA A 114 3.61 10.29 1.54
N ILE A 115 2.54 11.06 1.73
CA ILE A 115 1.82 11.31 2.99
C ILE A 115 1.08 10.05 3.47
#